data_AF-A0A2M7PF44-F1
#
_entry.id   AF-A0A2M7PF44-F1
#
_cell.length_a   1.000
_cell.length_b   1.000
_cell.length_c   1.000
_cell.angle_alpha   90.00
_cell.angle_beta   90.00
_cell.angle_gamma   90.00
#
_symmetry.space_group_name_H-M   'P 1'
#
loop_
_entity.id
_entity.type
_entity.pdbx_description
1 polymer ?
#
loop_
_entity_poly.entity_id
_entity_poly.type
_entity_poly.pdbx_seq_one_letter_code
_entity_poly.pdbx_strand_id
1 'polypeptide(L)'
;MVGLEGRLIPVSLCIDTYFADDKKRIDEQSTKLEQIAAQLEELKEEHGSEEGLLSEVIDNDKISKAAVAKRLKEIKGDSDYQDETKVLADYQALLDDEVKVKQAIKEAEQELEKKVLAKYPKLEPAEIKDLVVERKWMVALERAIEGEVDRLSQQLAGRVNELAERYAETLPTITAEVDEYTAKVDEHLKKMGFNL
;
A
#
# COMPACT_ATOMS: atom_id res chain seq x y z
N MET A 1 -7.94 -20.74 7.34
CA MET A 1 -8.32 -21.78 6.34
C MET A 1 -7.29 -22.90 6.20
N VAL A 2 -7.00 -23.60 7.31
CA VAL A 2 -5.92 -24.62 7.37
C VAL A 2 -6.30 -25.95 6.68
N GLY A 3 -7.57 -26.16 6.30
CA GLY A 3 -8.05 -27.45 5.77
C GLY A 3 -8.11 -27.58 4.23
N LEU A 4 -7.96 -26.49 3.49
CA LEU A 4 -8.09 -26.47 2.02
C LEU A 4 -6.82 -26.03 1.29
N GLU A 5 -5.77 -25.69 2.03
CA GLU A 5 -4.46 -25.35 1.46
C GLU A 5 -3.88 -26.55 0.68
N GLY A 6 -3.35 -26.29 -0.52
CA GLY A 6 -2.77 -27.32 -1.40
C GLY A 6 -3.77 -28.10 -2.27
N ARG A 7 -5.07 -27.78 -2.23
CA ARG A 7 -6.04 -28.38 -3.18
C ARG A 7 -5.99 -27.73 -4.57
N LEU A 8 -6.49 -28.45 -5.57
CA LEU A 8 -6.45 -28.05 -6.99
C LEU A 8 -7.07 -26.67 -7.23
N ILE A 9 -8.21 -26.39 -6.59
CA ILE A 9 -8.90 -25.10 -6.63
C ILE A 9 -8.45 -24.26 -5.43
N PRO A 10 -7.76 -23.12 -5.65
CA PRO A 10 -7.39 -22.19 -4.59
C PRO A 10 -8.62 -21.63 -3.88
N VAL A 11 -8.51 -21.42 -2.58
CA VAL A 11 -9.60 -20.88 -1.79
C VAL A 11 -9.93 -19.44 -2.16
N SER A 12 -8.90 -18.62 -2.42
CA SER A 12 -9.07 -17.24 -2.90
C SER A 12 -9.94 -17.18 -4.15
N LEU A 13 -9.70 -18.08 -5.11
CA LEU A 13 -10.48 -18.15 -6.35
C LEU A 13 -11.95 -18.54 -6.11
N CYS A 14 -12.20 -19.44 -5.16
CA CYS A 14 -13.56 -19.81 -4.76
C CYS A 14 -14.29 -18.63 -4.09
N ILE A 15 -13.59 -17.87 -3.26
CA ILE A 15 -14.12 -16.66 -2.62
C ILE A 15 -14.45 -15.61 -3.69
N ASP A 16 -13.51 -15.32 -4.58
CA ASP A 16 -13.67 -14.32 -5.64
C ASP A 16 -14.82 -14.66 -6.60
N THR A 17 -15.09 -15.95 -6.81
CA THR A 17 -16.13 -16.39 -7.75
C THR A 17 -17.53 -16.48 -7.12
N TYR A 18 -17.65 -16.99 -5.89
CA TYR A 18 -18.97 -17.28 -5.28
C TYR A 18 -19.33 -16.39 -4.08
N PHE A 19 -18.35 -15.73 -3.47
CA PHE A 19 -18.51 -14.98 -2.22
C PHE A 19 -17.91 -13.58 -2.35
N ALA A 20 -17.95 -13.00 -3.55
CA ALA A 20 -17.42 -11.68 -3.84
C ALA A 20 -18.06 -10.58 -2.96
N ASP A 21 -19.36 -10.68 -2.68
CA ASP A 21 -20.07 -9.74 -1.80
C ASP A 21 -19.61 -9.85 -0.33
N ASP A 22 -19.39 -11.07 0.16
CA ASP A 22 -18.86 -11.28 1.51
C ASP A 22 -17.43 -10.75 1.63
N LYS A 23 -16.59 -10.99 0.61
CA LYS A 23 -15.23 -10.43 0.54
C LYS A 23 -15.27 -8.90 0.52
N LYS A 24 -16.11 -8.31 -0.34
CA LYS A 24 -16.26 -6.85 -0.45
C LYS A 24 -16.68 -6.23 0.88
N ARG A 25 -17.59 -6.86 1.61
CA ARG A 25 -18.02 -6.40 2.94
C ARG A 25 -16.86 -6.41 3.96
N ILE A 26 -16.02 -7.45 3.93
CA ILE A 26 -14.81 -7.51 4.77
C ILE A 26 -13.81 -6.42 4.37
N ASP A 27 -13.62 -6.20 3.07
CA ASP A 27 -12.74 -5.15 2.55
C ASP A 27 -13.22 -3.76 2.98
N GLU A 28 -14.52 -3.47 2.88
CA GLU A 28 -15.13 -2.21 3.34
C GLU A 28 -14.94 -1.99 4.86
N GLN A 29 -15.10 -3.05 5.66
CA GLN A 29 -14.85 -2.97 7.10
C GLN A 29 -13.36 -2.76 7.42
N SER A 30 -12.46 -3.36 6.62
CA SER A 30 -11.01 -3.17 6.76
C SER A 30 -10.59 -1.74 6.40
N THR A 31 -11.15 -1.17 5.33
CA THR A 31 -10.96 0.26 5.01
C THR A 31 -11.47 1.15 6.13
N LYS A 32 -12.63 0.83 6.73
CA LYS A 32 -13.14 1.58 7.89
C LYS A 32 -12.19 1.47 9.09
N LEU A 33 -11.57 0.31 9.31
CA LEU A 33 -10.60 0.12 10.38
C LEU A 33 -9.35 0.99 10.16
N GLU A 34 -8.85 1.05 8.93
CA GLU A 34 -7.73 1.92 8.55
C GLU A 34 -8.06 3.41 8.76
N GLN A 35 -9.29 3.83 8.42
CA GLN A 35 -9.77 5.18 8.66
C GLN A 35 -9.82 5.51 10.17
N ILE A 36 -10.33 4.60 11.00
CA ILE A 36 -10.35 4.78 12.46
C ILE A 36 -8.92 4.89 13.00
N ALA A 37 -7.99 4.06 12.52
CA ALA A 37 -6.59 4.11 12.93
C ALA A 37 -5.94 5.46 12.55
N ALA A 38 -6.23 5.98 11.34
CA ALA A 38 -5.76 7.29 10.92
C ALA A 38 -6.32 8.42 11.79
N GLN A 39 -7.61 8.38 12.13
CA GLN A 39 -8.24 9.37 13.02
C GLN A 39 -7.68 9.33 14.45
N LEU A 40 -7.37 8.13 14.96
CA LEU A 40 -6.73 7.98 16.27
C LEU A 40 -5.32 8.57 16.27
N GLU A 41 -4.54 8.38 15.20
CA GLU A 41 -3.21 8.96 15.09
C GLU A 41 -3.28 10.48 14.91
N GLU A 42 -4.21 11.00 14.09
CA GLU A 42 -4.44 12.43 13.91
C GLU A 42 -4.73 13.13 15.25
N LEU A 43 -5.69 12.61 16.04
CA LEU A 43 -6.00 13.17 17.36
C LEU A 43 -4.81 13.07 18.32
N LYS A 44 -4.01 12.00 18.23
CA LYS A 44 -2.82 11.82 19.05
C LYS A 44 -1.74 12.82 18.66
N GLU A 45 -1.53 13.10 17.38
CA GLU A 45 -0.56 14.11 16.92
C GLU A 45 -0.98 15.53 17.30
N GLU A 46 -2.27 15.86 17.14
CA GLU A 46 -2.80 17.19 17.47
C GLU A 46 -2.81 17.49 18.97
N HIS A 47 -3.12 16.49 19.80
CA HIS A 47 -3.35 16.68 21.24
C HIS A 47 -2.35 15.94 22.14
N GLY A 48 -1.32 15.30 21.59
CA GLY A 48 -0.35 14.50 22.35
C GLY A 48 0.94 15.21 22.76
N SER A 49 1.05 16.53 22.52
CA SER A 49 2.18 17.34 22.99
C SER A 49 2.19 17.47 24.52
N GLU A 50 3.28 17.98 25.11
CA GLU A 50 3.43 18.14 26.58
C GLU A 50 2.35 19.03 27.21
N GLU A 51 1.77 19.96 26.44
CA GLU A 51 0.62 20.80 26.86
C GLU A 51 -0.71 20.35 26.22
N GLY A 52 -0.71 19.21 25.54
CA GLY A 52 -1.84 18.70 24.79
C GLY A 52 -2.91 18.03 25.67
N LEU A 53 -4.14 18.01 25.16
CA LEU A 53 -5.32 17.48 25.86
C LEU A 53 -5.29 15.95 26.08
N LEU A 54 -4.36 15.24 25.44
CA LEU A 54 -4.14 13.79 25.60
C LEU A 54 -2.84 13.45 26.36
N SER A 55 -2.07 14.46 26.80
CA SER A 55 -0.77 14.25 27.47
C SER A 55 -0.86 13.32 28.70
N GLU A 56 -1.88 13.51 29.54
CA GLU A 56 -2.13 12.74 30.77
C GLU A 56 -2.53 11.26 30.53
N VAL A 57 -2.87 10.88 29.29
CA VAL A 57 -3.30 9.51 28.95
C VAL A 57 -2.31 8.76 28.07
N ILE A 58 -1.22 9.40 27.65
CA ILE A 58 -0.13 8.78 26.89
C ILE A 58 0.81 8.05 27.86
N ASP A 59 0.94 6.74 27.68
CA ASP A 59 1.91 5.91 28.37
C ASP A 59 2.79 5.22 27.32
N ASN A 60 4.09 5.57 27.29
CA ASN A 60 5.07 5.02 26.33
C ASN A 60 4.57 5.06 24.88
N ASP A 61 4.11 6.24 24.43
CA ASP A 61 3.60 6.49 23.07
C ASP A 61 2.28 5.74 22.73
N LYS A 62 1.60 5.18 23.74
CA LYS A 62 0.32 4.48 23.57
C LYS A 62 -0.76 5.08 24.45
N ILE A 63 -1.97 5.18 23.90
CA ILE A 63 -3.16 5.59 24.65
C ILE A 63 -4.04 4.36 24.83
N SER A 64 -4.27 3.97 26.09
CA SER A 64 -5.13 2.83 26.41
C SER A 64 -6.54 3.29 26.74
N LYS A 65 -7.54 2.48 26.37
CA LYS A 65 -8.95 2.71 26.76
C LYS A 65 -9.12 2.87 28.28
N ALA A 66 -8.31 2.18 29.07
CA ALA A 66 -8.34 2.28 30.54
C ALA A 66 -7.83 3.64 31.03
N ALA A 67 -6.76 4.17 30.44
CA ALA A 67 -6.21 5.49 30.77
C ALA A 67 -7.22 6.60 30.44
N VAL A 68 -7.80 6.57 29.24
CA VAL A 68 -8.82 7.53 28.80
C VAL A 68 -10.05 7.50 29.72
N ALA A 69 -10.57 6.31 30.02
CA ALA A 69 -11.73 6.16 30.90
C ALA A 69 -11.45 6.57 32.36
N LYS A 70 -10.20 6.48 32.82
CA LYS A 70 -9.78 6.97 34.15
C LYS A 70 -9.78 8.50 34.16
N ARG A 71 -9.12 9.12 33.18
CA ARG A 71 -9.02 10.58 33.07
C ARG A 71 -10.38 11.25 32.92
N LEU A 72 -11.25 10.71 32.07
CA LEU A 72 -12.64 11.18 31.91
C LEU A 72 -13.48 11.14 33.20
N LYS A 73 -13.14 10.27 34.16
CA LYS A 73 -13.79 10.24 35.47
C LYS A 73 -13.22 11.27 36.44
N GLU A 74 -11.92 11.56 36.34
CA GLU A 74 -11.23 12.52 37.20
C GLU A 74 -11.67 13.96 36.90
N ILE A 75 -11.78 14.32 35.62
CA ILE A 75 -12.15 15.68 35.19
C ILE A 75 -13.67 15.89 35.06
N LYS A 76 -14.47 14.91 35.48
CA LYS A 76 -15.91 14.89 35.23
C LYS A 76 -16.62 16.03 35.96
N GLY A 77 -17.24 16.93 35.21
CA GLY A 77 -18.06 18.03 35.75
C GLY A 77 -17.27 19.27 36.11
N ASP A 78 -15.97 19.30 35.79
CA ASP A 78 -15.14 20.49 35.90
C ASP A 78 -15.28 21.33 34.62
N SER A 79 -15.56 22.63 34.78
CA SER A 79 -15.75 23.54 33.65
C SER A 79 -14.43 23.93 32.98
N ASP A 80 -13.30 23.78 33.68
CA ASP A 80 -11.99 24.17 33.17
C ASP A 80 -11.44 23.12 32.19
N TYR A 81 -11.99 21.89 32.20
CA TYR A 81 -11.55 20.75 31.37
C TYR A 81 -12.59 20.33 30.31
N GLN A 82 -13.48 21.24 29.90
CA GLN A 82 -14.53 20.92 28.91
C GLN A 82 -13.97 20.45 27.57
N ASP A 83 -12.91 21.09 27.08
CA ASP A 83 -12.32 20.75 25.78
C ASP A 83 -11.51 19.45 25.86
N GLU A 84 -10.79 19.21 26.98
CA GLU A 84 -10.14 17.93 27.26
C GLU A 84 -11.15 16.78 27.29
N THR A 85 -12.29 17.00 27.93
CA THR A 85 -13.37 16.00 28.03
C THR A 85 -13.93 15.64 26.66
N LYS A 86 -14.08 16.60 25.74
CA LYS A 86 -14.55 16.33 24.37
C LYS A 86 -13.56 15.46 23.61
N VAL A 87 -12.29 15.86 23.58
CA VAL A 87 -11.22 15.14 22.86
C VAL A 87 -11.07 13.72 23.41
N LEU A 88 -11.06 13.55 24.73
CA LEU A 88 -10.99 12.23 25.36
C LEU A 88 -12.23 11.38 25.06
N ALA A 89 -13.42 11.97 24.99
CA ALA A 89 -14.64 11.26 24.63
C ALA A 89 -14.64 10.80 23.17
N ASP A 90 -14.19 11.65 22.25
CA ASP A 90 -14.06 11.33 20.83
C ASP A 90 -13.00 10.23 20.63
N TYR A 91 -11.85 10.35 21.30
CA TYR A 91 -10.81 9.31 21.28
C TYR A 91 -11.31 7.97 21.85
N GLN A 92 -12.08 8.00 22.95
CA GLN A 92 -12.70 6.81 23.52
C GLN A 92 -13.70 6.16 22.54
N ALA A 93 -14.51 6.97 21.85
CA ALA A 93 -15.47 6.46 20.88
C ALA A 93 -14.78 5.77 19.71
N LEU A 94 -13.67 6.33 19.22
CA LEU A 94 -12.85 5.73 18.16
C LEU A 94 -12.21 4.41 18.60
N LEU A 95 -11.65 4.34 19.82
CA LEU A 95 -11.14 3.08 20.38
C LEU A 95 -12.24 2.00 20.51
N ASP A 96 -13.45 2.41 20.90
CA ASP A 96 -14.58 1.49 21.00
C ASP A 96 -15.03 0.97 19.63
N ASP A 97 -15.04 1.85 18.63
CA ASP A 97 -15.39 1.49 17.27
C ASP A 97 -14.31 0.63 16.61
N GLU A 98 -13.03 0.88 16.88
CA GLU A 98 -11.92 0.04 16.44
C GLU A 98 -12.11 -1.42 16.91
N VAL A 99 -12.43 -1.62 18.19
CA VAL A 99 -12.67 -2.96 18.75
C VAL A 99 -13.90 -3.62 18.12
N LYS A 100 -15.00 -2.87 17.95
CA LYS A 100 -16.22 -3.40 17.32
C LYS A 100 -15.97 -3.81 15.87
N VAL A 101 -15.28 -2.97 15.09
CA VAL A 101 -14.99 -3.26 13.68
C VAL A 101 -14.04 -4.46 13.57
N LYS A 102 -12.98 -4.53 14.38
CA LYS A 102 -12.09 -5.71 14.44
C LYS A 102 -12.86 -7.00 14.75
N GLN A 103 -13.80 -6.95 15.69
CA GLN A 103 -14.62 -8.10 16.03
C GLN A 103 -15.56 -8.47 14.87
N ALA A 104 -16.18 -7.49 14.22
CA ALA A 104 -17.07 -7.72 13.08
C ALA A 104 -16.32 -8.32 11.87
N ILE A 105 -15.10 -7.87 11.59
CA ILE A 105 -14.22 -8.44 10.55
C ILE A 105 -13.96 -9.91 10.87
N LYS A 106 -13.53 -10.21 12.10
CA LYS A 106 -13.22 -11.59 12.51
C LYS A 106 -14.43 -12.51 12.40
N GLU A 107 -15.62 -12.04 12.77
CA GLU A 107 -16.86 -12.81 12.63
C GLU A 107 -17.22 -13.03 11.17
N ALA A 108 -17.08 -12.01 10.32
CA ALA A 108 -17.33 -12.10 8.89
C ALA A 108 -16.35 -13.07 8.20
N GLU A 109 -15.06 -13.05 8.56
CA GLU A 109 -14.05 -13.98 8.05
C GLU A 109 -14.37 -15.43 8.45
N GLN A 110 -14.79 -15.66 9.69
CA GLN A 110 -15.20 -16.99 10.16
C GLN A 110 -16.46 -17.50 9.46
N GLU A 111 -17.41 -16.60 9.19
CA GLU A 111 -18.61 -16.94 8.43
C GLU A 111 -18.27 -17.28 6.98
N LEU A 112 -17.41 -16.48 6.34
CA LEU A 112 -16.91 -16.72 4.99
C LEU A 112 -16.18 -18.07 4.91
N GLU A 113 -15.31 -18.37 5.87
CA GLU A 113 -14.61 -19.66 5.95
C GLU A 113 -15.60 -20.83 6.02
N LYS A 114 -16.65 -20.73 6.85
CA LYS A 114 -17.71 -21.76 6.93
C LYS A 114 -18.45 -21.92 5.60
N LYS A 115 -18.80 -20.81 4.94
CA LYS A 115 -19.48 -20.83 3.62
C LYS A 115 -18.63 -21.49 2.56
N VAL A 116 -17.34 -21.16 2.51
CA VAL A 116 -16.37 -21.77 1.58
C VAL A 116 -16.25 -23.27 1.83
N LEU A 117 -16.07 -23.69 3.09
CA LEU A 117 -15.98 -25.11 3.45
C LEU A 117 -17.25 -25.89 3.11
N ALA A 118 -18.41 -25.26 3.15
CA ALA A 118 -19.69 -25.88 2.78
C ALA A 118 -19.93 -25.95 1.27
N LYS A 119 -19.44 -24.98 0.48
CA LYS A 119 -19.56 -24.95 -0.99
C LYS A 119 -18.54 -25.88 -1.65
N TYR A 120 -17.32 -25.98 -1.12
CA TYR A 120 -16.22 -26.73 -1.75
C TYR A 120 -16.57 -28.19 -2.09
N PRO A 121 -17.21 -28.99 -1.21
CA PRO A 121 -17.60 -30.37 -1.52
C PRO A 121 -18.78 -30.49 -2.48
N LYS A 122 -19.53 -29.41 -2.70
CA LYS A 122 -20.73 -29.34 -3.54
C LYS A 122 -20.45 -28.76 -4.93
N LEU A 123 -19.17 -28.63 -5.30
CA LEU A 123 -18.79 -28.14 -6.63
C LEU A 123 -19.04 -29.23 -7.67
N GLU A 124 -19.82 -28.90 -8.68
CA GLU A 124 -20.11 -29.80 -9.80
C GLU A 124 -18.92 -29.87 -10.78
N PRO A 125 -18.77 -30.97 -11.56
CA PRO A 125 -17.66 -31.11 -12.50
C PRO A 125 -17.53 -29.96 -13.50
N ALA A 126 -18.65 -29.37 -13.93
CA ALA A 126 -18.67 -28.20 -14.81
C ALA A 126 -18.12 -26.94 -14.11
N GLU A 127 -18.52 -26.69 -12.86
CA GLU A 127 -18.01 -25.60 -12.04
C GLU A 127 -16.51 -25.76 -11.77
N ILE A 128 -16.06 -26.99 -11.50
CA ILE A 128 -14.63 -27.31 -11.30
C ILE A 128 -13.83 -27.02 -12.57
N LYS A 129 -14.35 -27.41 -13.75
CA LYS A 129 -13.67 -27.15 -15.03
C LYS A 129 -13.52 -25.66 -15.29
N ASP A 130 -14.57 -24.87 -15.06
CA ASP A 130 -14.54 -23.41 -15.20
C ASP A 130 -13.51 -22.77 -14.24
N LEU A 131 -13.56 -23.12 -12.96
CA LEU A 131 -12.65 -22.58 -11.94
C LEU A 131 -11.18 -22.91 -12.24
N VAL A 132 -10.90 -24.16 -12.62
CA VAL A 132 -9.52 -24.59 -12.86
C VAL A 132 -9.07 -24.06 -14.22
N VAL A 133 -9.71 -24.45 -15.32
CA VAL A 133 -9.19 -24.14 -16.66
C VAL A 133 -9.27 -22.65 -16.94
N GLU A 134 -10.47 -22.08 -16.91
CA GLU A 134 -10.69 -20.70 -17.34
C GLU A 134 -10.16 -19.71 -16.30
N ARG A 135 -10.56 -19.86 -15.03
CA ARG A 135 -10.29 -18.82 -14.04
C ARG A 135 -8.92 -18.90 -13.38
N LYS A 136 -8.30 -20.09 -13.30
CA LYS A 136 -6.96 -20.27 -12.71
C LYS A 136 -5.88 -20.27 -13.79
N TRP A 137 -5.96 -21.19 -14.75
CA TRP A 137 -4.87 -21.41 -15.70
C TRP A 137 -4.88 -20.41 -16.86
N MET A 138 -6.02 -20.17 -17.52
CA MET A 138 -6.09 -19.23 -18.63
C MET A 138 -5.75 -17.81 -18.17
N VAL A 139 -6.31 -17.34 -17.04
CA VAL A 139 -5.95 -16.03 -16.45
C VAL A 139 -4.46 -15.93 -16.10
N ALA A 140 -3.86 -16.99 -15.55
CA ALA A 140 -2.43 -16.98 -15.22
C ALA A 140 -1.55 -16.92 -16.48
N LEU A 141 -1.92 -17.64 -17.53
CA LEU A 141 -1.21 -17.64 -18.81
C LEU A 141 -1.35 -16.29 -19.52
N GLU A 142 -2.55 -15.71 -19.54
CA GLU A 142 -2.80 -14.38 -20.10
C GLU A 142 -1.93 -13.33 -19.43
N ARG A 143 -1.94 -13.26 -18.09
CA ARG A 143 -1.09 -12.34 -17.33
C ARG A 143 0.41 -12.55 -17.58
N ALA A 144 0.84 -13.80 -17.73
CA ALA A 144 2.25 -14.10 -18.03
C ALA A 144 2.66 -13.62 -19.43
N ILE A 145 1.77 -13.77 -20.42
CA ILE A 145 2.00 -13.29 -21.78
C ILE A 145 2.01 -11.76 -21.81
N GLU A 146 1.04 -11.11 -21.20
CA GLU A 146 0.98 -9.64 -21.10
C GLU A 146 2.21 -9.08 -20.41
N GLY A 147 2.61 -9.67 -19.27
CA GLY A 147 3.81 -9.27 -18.56
C GLY A 147 5.10 -9.44 -19.37
N GLU A 148 5.17 -10.46 -20.23
CA GLU A 148 6.32 -10.65 -21.13
C GLU A 148 6.36 -9.58 -22.24
N VAL A 149 5.20 -9.22 -22.79
CA VAL A 149 5.08 -8.14 -23.79
C VAL A 149 5.49 -6.79 -23.18
N ASP A 150 5.03 -6.49 -21.98
CA ASP A 150 5.39 -5.27 -21.26
C ASP A 150 6.89 -5.23 -20.97
N ARG A 151 7.46 -6.33 -20.48
CA ARG A 151 8.89 -6.45 -20.22
C ARG A 151 9.73 -6.21 -21.47
N LEU A 152 9.37 -6.85 -22.59
CA LEU A 152 10.08 -6.68 -23.86
C LEU A 152 9.98 -5.23 -24.36
N SER A 153 8.81 -4.61 -24.22
CA SER A 153 8.57 -3.22 -24.61
C SER A 153 9.43 -2.25 -23.79
N GLN A 154 9.49 -2.43 -22.47
CA GLN A 154 10.36 -1.64 -21.59
C GLN A 154 11.84 -1.85 -21.92
N GLN A 155 12.27 -3.08 -22.17
CA GLN A 155 13.65 -3.38 -22.55
C GLN A 155 14.01 -2.71 -23.89
N LEU A 156 13.10 -2.74 -24.87
CA LEU A 156 13.31 -2.07 -26.15
C LEU A 156 13.39 -0.55 -25.99
N ALA A 157 12.47 0.04 -25.23
CA ALA A 157 12.50 1.48 -24.93
C ALA A 157 13.81 1.90 -24.24
N GLY A 158 14.28 1.09 -23.27
CA GLY A 158 15.59 1.29 -22.65
C GLY A 158 16.73 1.27 -23.65
N ARG A 159 16.77 0.27 -24.55
CA ARG A 159 17.81 0.20 -25.60
C ARG A 159 17.73 1.36 -26.59
N VAL A 160 16.54 1.85 -26.90
CA VAL A 160 16.38 3.04 -27.76
C VAL A 160 16.92 4.27 -27.07
N ASN A 161 16.66 4.46 -25.78
CA ASN A 161 17.23 5.56 -25.01
C ASN A 161 18.76 5.45 -24.92
N GLU A 162 19.30 4.27 -24.61
CA GLU A 162 20.75 4.04 -24.60
C GLU A 162 21.40 4.38 -25.94
N LEU A 163 20.76 3.99 -27.06
CA LEU A 163 21.23 4.35 -28.39
C LEU A 163 21.11 5.86 -28.64
N ALA A 164 20.01 6.48 -28.28
CA ALA A 164 19.81 7.91 -28.43
C ALA A 164 20.88 8.70 -27.66
N GLU A 165 21.18 8.32 -26.42
CA GLU A 165 22.25 8.93 -25.61
C GLU A 165 23.63 8.69 -26.24
N ARG A 166 23.94 7.44 -26.62
CA ARG A 166 25.25 7.10 -27.20
C ARG A 166 25.53 7.80 -28.52
N TYR A 167 24.49 8.04 -29.32
CA TYR A 167 24.60 8.70 -30.62
C TYR A 167 24.17 10.17 -30.60
N ALA A 168 23.86 10.75 -29.43
CA ALA A 168 23.54 12.17 -29.29
C ALA A 168 24.75 13.05 -29.67
N GLU A 169 25.94 12.67 -29.21
CA GLU A 169 27.20 13.32 -29.59
C GLU A 169 28.06 12.34 -30.39
N THR A 170 27.96 12.45 -31.72
CA THR A 170 28.68 11.52 -32.58
C THR A 170 30.20 11.77 -32.49
N LEU A 171 30.99 10.70 -32.54
CA LEU A 171 32.47 10.78 -32.54
C LEU A 171 33.00 11.79 -33.58
N PRO A 172 32.45 11.89 -34.82
CA PRO A 172 32.84 12.92 -35.77
C PRO A 172 32.59 14.36 -35.29
N THR A 173 31.48 14.63 -34.58
CA THR A 173 31.18 15.94 -33.99
C THR A 173 32.21 16.30 -32.92
N ILE A 174 32.46 15.36 -31.99
CA ILE A 174 33.47 15.55 -30.93
C ILE A 174 34.87 15.74 -31.55
N THR A 175 35.21 15.00 -32.60
CA THR A 175 36.51 15.14 -33.30
C THR A 175 36.64 16.51 -33.94
N ALA A 176 35.58 17.00 -34.61
CA ALA A 176 35.58 18.34 -35.22
C ALA A 176 35.72 19.45 -34.17
N GLU A 177 35.04 19.32 -33.03
CA GLU A 177 35.17 20.27 -31.92
C GLU A 177 36.56 20.24 -31.28
N VAL A 178 37.15 19.05 -31.11
CA VAL A 178 38.53 18.88 -30.64
C VAL A 178 39.52 19.54 -31.60
N ASP A 179 39.37 19.33 -32.91
CA ASP A 179 40.21 19.97 -33.93
C ASP A 179 40.07 21.50 -33.90
N GLU A 180 38.84 22.01 -33.76
CA GLU A 180 38.57 23.45 -33.65
C GLU A 180 39.21 24.05 -32.39
N TYR A 181 39.01 23.43 -31.24
CA TYR A 181 39.60 23.89 -29.98
C TYR A 181 41.12 23.76 -29.98
N THR A 182 41.68 22.72 -30.60
CA THR A 182 43.13 22.54 -30.77
C THR A 182 43.70 23.67 -31.63
N ALA A 183 43.07 24.00 -32.76
CA ALA A 183 43.49 25.11 -33.61
C ALA A 183 43.48 26.46 -32.86
N LYS A 184 42.46 26.71 -32.04
CA LYS A 184 42.39 27.91 -31.17
C LYS A 184 43.53 27.94 -30.16
N VAL A 185 43.80 26.82 -29.48
CA VAL A 185 44.90 26.71 -28.51
C VAL A 185 46.25 26.93 -29.19
N ASP A 186 46.48 26.33 -30.35
CA ASP A 186 47.71 26.52 -31.13
C ASP A 186 47.91 27.99 -31.53
N GLU A 187 46.85 28.68 -31.95
CA GLU A 187 46.91 30.11 -32.24
C GLU A 187 47.25 30.94 -30.99
N HIS A 188 46.64 30.60 -29.84
CA HIS A 188 46.95 31.27 -28.58
C HIS A 188 48.39 31.01 -28.12
N LEU A 189 48.89 29.79 -28.24
CA LEU A 189 50.27 29.44 -27.89
C LEU A 189 51.29 30.13 -28.81
N LYS A 190 51.00 30.24 -30.11
CA LYS A 190 51.80 31.04 -31.06
C LYS A 190 51.84 32.52 -30.66
N LYS A 191 50.70 33.09 -30.25
CA LYS A 191 50.64 34.47 -29.73
C LYS A 191 51.45 34.65 -28.44
N MET A 192 51.60 33.61 -27.63
CA MET A 192 52.43 33.60 -26.43
C MET A 192 53.92 33.35 -26.71
N GLY A 193 54.32 33.13 -27.97
CA GLY A 193 55.72 32.96 -28.37
C GLY A 193 56.24 31.52 -28.31
N PHE A 194 55.36 30.52 -28.14
CA PHE A 194 55.71 29.12 -28.31
C PHE A 194 55.65 28.74 -29.80
N ASN A 195 56.71 28.16 -30.34
CA ASN A 195 56.70 27.58 -31.68
C ASN A 195 56.14 26.15 -31.58
N LEU A 196 54.93 25.96 -32.12
CA LEU A 196 54.32 24.66 -32.40
C LEU A 196 54.59 24.23 -33.84
#